data_AF-A0A8T0A3V4-F1
#
_entry.id   AF-A0A8T0A3V4-F1
#
_cell.length_a   1.000
_cell.length_b   1.000
_cell.length_c   1.000
_cell.angle_alpha   90.00
_cell.angle_beta   90.00
_cell.angle_gamma   90.00
#
_symmetry.space_group_name_H-M   'P 1'
#
loop_
_entity.id
_entity.type
_entity.pdbx_description
1 polymer ?
#
loop_
_entity_poly.entity_id
_entity_poly.type
_entity_poly.pdbx_seq_one_letter_code
_entity_poly.pdbx_strand_id
1 'polypeptide(L)'
;MKEIAPNLYEQLSSSSFLIFKGDLNYRKLTSLCGFEPTTLLTLRTMKAETVSGLNSKAIQLISNKFEQDDLTWMTSSEYAVVQLFVPNK
;
A
#
# COMPACT_ATOMS: atom_id res chain seq x y z
N MET A 1 15.92 1.34 0.13
CA MET A 1 16.10 2.33 1.22
C MET A 1 17.29 2.01 2.11
N LYS A 2 17.54 0.74 2.49
CA LYS A 2 18.72 0.32 3.26
C LYS A 2 20.06 0.89 2.75
N GLU A 3 20.25 0.92 1.43
CA GLU A 3 21.49 1.41 0.81
C GLU A 3 21.57 2.94 0.69
N ILE A 4 20.46 3.58 0.29
CA ILE A 4 20.43 5.03 -0.02
C ILE A 4 20.29 5.89 1.24
N ALA A 5 19.54 5.41 2.25
CA ALA A 5 19.26 6.13 3.48
C ALA A 5 19.24 5.16 4.68
N PRO A 6 20.40 4.57 5.05
CA PRO A 6 20.50 3.56 6.11
C PRO A 6 20.01 4.07 7.47
N ASN A 7 20.40 5.28 7.87
CA ASN A 7 20.01 5.85 9.17
C ASN A 7 18.49 6.00 9.29
N LEU A 8 17.82 6.41 8.21
CA LEU A 8 16.36 6.49 8.18
C LEU A 8 15.74 5.10 8.26
N TYR A 9 16.30 4.11 7.56
CA TYR A 9 15.80 2.74 7.62
C TYR A 9 15.90 2.18 9.04
N GLU A 10 17.02 2.40 9.73
CA GLU A 10 17.23 1.96 11.11
C GLU A 10 16.26 2.64 12.08
N GLN A 11 16.06 3.95 11.97
CA GLN A 11 15.07 4.69 12.76
C GLN A 11 13.63 4.17 12.54
N LEU A 12 13.29 3.82 11.29
CA LEU A 12 11.99 3.21 10.98
C LEU A 12 11.89 1.80 11.57
N SER A 13 12.97 1.02 11.52
CA SER A 13 13.04 -0.32 12.10
C SER A 13 12.95 -0.36 13.62
N SER A 14 13.38 0.70 14.32
CA SER A 14 13.23 0.78 15.78
C SER A 14 11.79 1.06 16.23
N SER A 15 10.88 1.40 15.31
CA SER A 15 9.48 1.66 15.61
C SER A 15 8.70 0.35 15.77
N SER A 16 7.81 0.28 16.77
CA SER A 16 6.92 -0.88 16.95
C SER A 16 5.87 -1.01 15.84
N PHE A 17 5.52 0.11 15.20
CA PHE A 17 4.47 0.20 14.20
C PHE A 17 4.64 1.44 13.33
N LEU A 18 4.47 1.32 12.03
CA LEU A 18 4.52 2.45 11.09
C LEU A 18 3.19 2.63 10.36
N ILE A 19 2.77 3.89 10.20
CA ILE A 19 1.55 4.23 9.44
C ILE A 19 1.94 5.08 8.23
N PHE A 20 1.70 4.55 7.04
CA PHE A 20 1.90 5.26 5.78
C PHE A 20 0.57 5.83 5.28
N LYS A 21 0.51 7.16 5.15
CA LYS A 21 -0.71 7.89 4.77
C LYS A 21 -0.68 8.29 3.29
N GLY A 22 -1.80 8.06 2.60
CA GLY A 22 -2.06 8.61 1.28
C GLY A 22 -1.44 7.84 0.11
N ASP A 23 -1.84 8.25 -1.09
CA ASP A 23 -1.55 7.57 -2.35
C ASP A 23 -0.05 7.54 -2.69
N LEU A 24 0.66 8.65 -2.48
CA LEU A 24 2.10 8.72 -2.80
C LEU A 24 2.92 7.75 -1.95
N ASN A 25 2.65 7.67 -0.65
CA ASN A 25 3.35 6.75 0.23
C ASN A 25 3.06 5.30 -0.15
N TYR A 26 1.81 4.99 -0.51
CA TYR A 26 1.45 3.67 -0.99
C TYR A 26 2.22 3.27 -2.25
N ARG A 27 2.26 4.14 -3.27
CA ARG A 27 3.01 3.90 -4.52
C ARG A 27 4.51 3.72 -4.28
N LYS A 28 5.07 4.46 -3.32
CA LYS A 28 6.47 4.27 -2.90
C LYS A 28 6.66 2.91 -2.24
N LEU A 29 5.76 2.48 -1.36
CA LEU A 29 5.86 1.16 -0.72
C LEU A 29 5.79 0.02 -1.74
N THR A 30 4.88 0.08 -2.72
CA THR A 30 4.74 -0.96 -3.74
C THR A 30 5.95 -1.06 -4.68
N SER A 31 6.79 -0.03 -4.76
CA SER A 31 8.01 -0.02 -5.59
C SER A 31 9.29 -0.35 -4.81
N LEU A 32 9.24 -0.33 -3.46
CA LEU A 32 10.42 -0.52 -2.61
C LEU A 32 10.76 -1.99 -2.31
N CYS A 33 10.20 -2.95 -3.06
CA CYS A 33 10.47 -4.40 -3.07
C CYS A 33 11.42 -4.90 -1.94
N GLY A 34 10.86 -5.46 -0.86
CA GLY A 34 11.64 -5.90 0.32
C GLY A 34 11.85 -4.81 1.38
N PHE A 35 11.05 -3.75 1.36
CA PHE A 35 11.00 -2.76 2.43
C PHE A 35 10.18 -3.27 3.62
N GLU A 36 10.87 -3.92 4.55
CA GLU A 36 10.27 -4.59 5.70
C GLU A 36 10.98 -4.16 7.00
N PRO A 37 10.94 -2.86 7.37
CA PRO A 37 11.65 -2.39 8.56
C PRO A 37 11.00 -2.88 9.86
N THR A 38 9.67 -2.99 9.89
CA THR A 38 8.83 -3.38 11.04
C THR A 38 7.39 -3.60 10.55
N THR A 39 6.42 -3.78 11.45
CA THR A 39 4.97 -3.84 11.12
C THR A 39 4.47 -2.53 10.52
N LEU A 40 3.78 -2.60 9.38
CA LEU A 40 3.34 -1.43 8.61
C LEU A 40 1.83 -1.45 8.37
N LEU A 41 1.18 -0.30 8.51
CA LEU A 41 -0.20 -0.07 8.09
C LEU A 41 -0.24 1.02 7.02
N THR A 42 -0.89 0.75 5.90
CA THR A 42 -1.15 1.76 4.89
C THR A 42 -2.60 2.21 4.96
N LEU A 43 -2.80 3.53 4.99
CA LEU A 43 -4.11 4.16 4.93
C LEU A 43 -4.16 5.02 3.67
N ARG A 44 -4.83 4.52 2.64
CA ARG A 44 -4.72 5.08 1.30
C ARG A 44 -6.09 5.24 0.65
N THR A 45 -6.46 6.48 0.37
CA THR A 45 -7.47 6.79 -0.66
C THR A 45 -6.85 6.58 -2.05
N MET A 46 -7.55 5.89 -2.93
CA MET A 46 -7.05 5.48 -4.24
C MET A 46 -7.05 6.66 -5.23
N LYS A 47 -5.86 7.06 -5.69
CA LYS A 47 -5.64 8.17 -6.64
C LYS A 47 -4.73 7.81 -7.80
N ALA A 48 -4.49 6.51 -8.00
CA ALA A 48 -3.58 5.98 -9.02
C ALA A 48 -3.90 4.51 -9.31
N GLU A 49 -3.65 4.10 -10.56
CA GLU A 49 -3.88 2.77 -11.15
C GLU A 49 -2.89 1.71 -10.63
N THR A 50 -2.63 1.70 -9.33
CA THR A 50 -1.77 0.73 -8.67
C THR A 50 -2.44 0.28 -7.40
N VAL A 51 -2.56 -1.03 -7.18
CA VAL A 51 -2.99 -1.64 -5.91
C VAL A 51 -2.55 -3.09 -5.93
N SER A 52 -2.10 -3.61 -4.79
CA SER A 52 -1.71 -5.02 -4.65
C SER A 52 -2.39 -5.64 -3.44
N GLY A 53 -2.36 -6.96 -3.31
CA GLY A 53 -2.87 -7.66 -2.13
C GLY A 53 -4.38 -7.56 -1.92
N LEU A 54 -5.17 -7.34 -2.98
CA LEU A 54 -6.63 -7.43 -2.91
C LEU A 54 -7.05 -8.89 -2.74
N ASN A 55 -8.00 -9.13 -1.84
CA ASN A 55 -8.58 -10.47 -1.68
C ASN A 55 -9.60 -10.76 -2.79
N SER A 56 -9.95 -12.05 -2.96
CA SER A 56 -10.88 -12.50 -3.99
C SER A 56 -12.26 -11.83 -3.91
N LYS A 57 -12.75 -11.52 -2.70
CA LYS A 57 -14.03 -10.81 -2.52
C LYS A 57 -13.96 -9.39 -3.06
N ALA A 58 -12.88 -8.66 -2.79
CA ALA A 58 -12.67 -7.31 -3.32
C ALA A 58 -12.58 -7.33 -4.84
N ILE A 59 -11.85 -8.30 -5.41
CA ILE A 59 -11.74 -8.49 -6.86
C ILE A 59 -13.12 -8.74 -7.48
N GLN A 60 -13.92 -9.63 -6.90
CA GLN A 60 -15.29 -9.90 -7.35
C GLN A 60 -16.21 -8.67 -7.26
N LEU A 61 -16.10 -7.88 -6.19
CA LEU A 61 -16.87 -6.64 -6.06
C LEU A 61 -16.53 -5.63 -7.14
N ILE A 62 -15.24 -5.48 -7.46
CA ILE A 62 -14.76 -4.59 -8.52
C ILE A 62 -15.26 -5.09 -9.88
N SER A 63 -15.10 -6.37 -10.20
CA SER A 63 -15.53 -6.94 -11.49
C SER A 63 -17.04 -6.88 -11.73
N ASN A 64 -17.84 -6.86 -10.66
CA ASN A 64 -19.29 -6.73 -10.77
C ASN A 64 -19.76 -5.28 -10.92
N LYS A 65 -18.97 -4.31 -10.45
CA LYS A 65 -19.35 -2.89 -10.42
C LYS A 65 -18.76 -2.09 -11.58
N PHE A 66 -17.62 -2.50 -12.10
CA PHE A 66 -16.87 -1.79 -13.12
C PHE A 66 -16.59 -2.70 -14.31
N GLU A 67 -16.58 -2.12 -15.50
CA GLU A 67 -16.12 -2.81 -16.70
C GLU A 67 -14.61 -3.08 -16.61
N GLN A 68 -14.11 -4.03 -17.40
CA GLN A 68 -12.72 -4.48 -17.31
C GLN A 68 -11.70 -3.34 -17.51
N ASP A 69 -12.02 -2.38 -18.38
CA ASP A 69 -11.14 -1.25 -18.71
C ASP A 69 -11.48 0.02 -17.89
N ASP A 70 -12.49 -0.04 -17.02
CA ASP A 70 -12.86 1.07 -16.14
C ASP A 70 -11.96 1.09 -14.89
N LEU A 71 -10.93 1.93 -14.93
CA LEU A 71 -9.99 2.14 -13.82
C LEU A 71 -10.39 3.30 -12.90
N THR A 72 -11.56 3.92 -13.09
CA THR A 72 -11.99 5.10 -12.31
C THR A 72 -12.09 4.80 -10.82
N TRP A 73 -12.37 3.56 -10.44
CA TRP A 73 -12.39 3.13 -9.04
C TRP A 73 -11.02 3.25 -8.36
N MET A 74 -9.91 3.26 -9.11
CA MET A 74 -8.56 3.43 -8.58
C MET A 74 -8.07 4.88 -8.56
N THR A 75 -8.73 5.78 -9.30
CA THR A 75 -8.24 7.15 -9.54
C THR A 75 -9.19 8.24 -9.04
N SER A 76 -10.47 7.92 -8.83
CA SER A 76 -11.54 8.86 -8.44
C SER A 76 -11.42 9.44 -7.03
N SER A 77 -10.57 8.88 -6.16
CA SER A 77 -10.55 9.18 -4.71
C SER A 77 -11.78 8.71 -3.91
N GLU A 78 -12.72 7.99 -4.52
CA GLU A 78 -13.94 7.50 -3.85
C GLU A 78 -13.71 6.20 -3.07
N TYR A 79 -12.63 5.48 -3.38
CA TYR A 79 -12.29 4.20 -2.74
C TYR A 79 -11.02 4.33 -1.93
N ALA A 80 -10.89 3.48 -0.92
CA ALA A 80 -9.71 3.43 -0.08
C ALA A 80 -9.37 2.00 0.30
N VAL A 81 -8.09 1.78 0.61
CA VAL A 81 -7.59 0.54 1.19
C VAL A 81 -6.94 0.82 2.54
N VAL A 82 -7.13 -0.14 3.44
CA VAL A 82 -6.42 -0.24 4.72
C VAL A 82 -5.70 -1.59 4.69
N GLN A 83 -4.38 -1.56 4.55
CA GLN A 83 -3.59 -2.80 4.42
C GLN A 83 -2.53 -2.88 5.51
N LEU A 84 -2.55 -3.99 6.23
CA LEU A 84 -1.58 -4.33 7.26
C LEU A 84 -0.55 -5.30 6.67
N PHE A 85 0.72 -4.99 6.86
CA PHE A 85 1.84 -5.89 6.65
C PHE A 85 2.49 -6.20 7.99
N VAL A 86 2.69 -7.49 8.29
CA VAL A 86 3.39 -7.97 9.47
C VAL A 86 4.59 -8.77 8.97
N PRO A 87 5.83 -8.40 9.31
CA PRO A 87 7.01 -9.18 8.97
C PRO A 87 6.92 -10.59 9.57
N ASN A 88 7.28 -11.61 8.80
CA ASN A 88 7.49 -12.95 9.35
C ASN A 88 8.77 -12.90 10.20
N LYS A 89 8.63 -13.14 11.52
CA LYS A 89 9.77 -13.31 12.42
C LYS A 89 10.40 -14.68 12.26
#